data_AF-A0A9P5GBB6-F1
#
_entry.id   AF-A0A9P5GBB6-F1
#
_cell.length_a   1.000
_cell.length_b   1.000
_cell.length_c   1.000
_cell.angle_alpha   90.00
_cell.angle_beta   90.00
_cell.angle_gamma   90.00
#
_symmetry.space_group_name_H-M   'P 1'
#
loop_
_entity.id
_entity.type
_entity.pdbx_description
1 polymer ?
#
loop_
_entity_poly.entity_id
_entity_poly.type
_entity_poly.pdbx_seq_one_letter_code
_entity_poly.pdbx_strand_id
1 'polypeptide(L)'
;MRNTVVATQCMVMASAYLFYLVRPLEAWTLLSSVSMKLQLLFGSPNRIPTQWRELSVRVYWNALLFESDLLAELDLPHSGIVNFEELVDLPGGFEEEDEDDGEEEDGDQNETEERRIARKYQGSSRPVDSQLAVRRDELWYFLAEIALRRLLNRVSHIIYQKDSTHTLASLGPIASELDFQLSQWYDSLPRPVQFPLTSKPISNPVQTVLRLRYNACRTIIYRPYILAVFENEQAGADPGVKESCRRCLDATLRQLEHVTSHREGHLPYLWQGALSMVSQTLLIMGATMSPTLSTLLPPASQIDAIIAEVVNEVERYAHLAPSLKLSAEIIRDAERRRQICLRSANMCL
;
A
#
# COMPACT_ATOMS: atom_id res chain seq x y z
N MET A 1 -2.68 31.89 -2.24
CA MET A 1 -1.72 30.95 -2.90
C MET A 1 -2.17 30.73 -4.34
N ARG A 2 -1.32 30.94 -5.35
CA ARG A 2 -1.69 30.80 -6.79
C ARG A 2 -2.23 29.38 -7.08
N ASN A 3 -3.16 29.24 -8.04
CA ASN A 3 -3.69 27.94 -8.47
C ASN A 3 -2.86 27.42 -9.65
N THR A 4 -1.65 26.92 -9.38
CA THR A 4 -0.72 26.36 -10.38
C THR A 4 -0.41 24.91 -10.05
N VAL A 5 -0.06 24.12 -11.06
CA VAL A 5 0.34 22.71 -10.89
C VAL A 5 1.51 22.57 -9.92
N VAL A 6 2.52 23.45 -10.03
CA VAL A 6 3.68 23.48 -9.13
C VAL A 6 3.28 23.76 -7.67
N ALA A 7 2.36 24.71 -7.43
CA ALA A 7 1.88 24.97 -6.08
C ALA A 7 1.17 23.74 -5.49
N THR A 8 0.39 23.03 -6.31
CA THR A 8 -0.27 21.78 -5.91
C THR A 8 0.75 20.67 -5.63
N GLN A 9 1.81 20.54 -6.44
CA GLN A 9 2.91 19.60 -6.20
C GLN A 9 3.58 19.86 -4.83
N CYS A 10 3.91 21.13 -4.53
CA CYS A 10 4.48 21.50 -3.23
C CYS A 10 3.57 21.11 -2.06
N MET A 11 2.26 21.28 -2.22
CA MET A 11 1.28 20.89 -1.19
C MET A 11 1.20 19.37 -1.02
N VAL A 12 1.23 18.59 -2.10
CA VAL A 12 1.28 17.12 -2.02
C VAL A 12 2.57 16.64 -1.34
N MET A 13 3.72 17.23 -1.66
CA MET A 13 4.98 16.91 -0.99
C MET A 13 4.96 17.29 0.51
N ALA A 14 4.33 18.41 0.85
CA ALA A 14 4.12 18.80 2.24
C ALA A 14 3.17 17.82 2.98
N SER A 15 2.13 17.30 2.32
CA SER A 15 1.29 16.22 2.87
C SER A 15 2.10 14.94 3.09
N ALA A 16 2.96 14.56 2.13
CA ALA A 16 3.86 13.41 2.28
C ALA A 16 4.82 13.57 3.47
N TYR A 17 5.35 14.77 3.68
CA TYR A 17 6.16 15.08 4.86
C TYR A 17 5.36 14.98 6.16
N LEU A 18 4.10 15.44 6.19
CA LEU A 18 3.24 15.28 7.36
C LEU A 18 2.93 13.80 7.67
N PHE A 19 2.76 12.96 6.65
CA PHE A 19 2.66 11.51 6.86
C PHE A 19 3.92 10.92 7.46
N TYR A 20 5.09 11.34 6.99
CA TYR A 20 6.38 10.94 7.57
C TYR A 20 6.48 11.33 9.06
N LEU A 21 5.94 12.50 9.43
CA LEU A 21 5.85 12.94 10.82
C LEU A 21 4.70 12.29 11.62
N VAL A 22 3.98 11.32 11.06
CA VAL A 22 2.85 10.63 11.72
C VAL A 22 1.72 11.61 12.09
N ARG A 23 1.45 12.59 11.19
CA ARG A 23 0.42 13.63 11.34
C ARG A 23 -0.67 13.51 10.25
N PRO A 24 -1.44 12.40 10.23
CA PRO A 24 -2.39 12.10 9.15
C PRO A 24 -3.52 13.13 8.99
N LEU A 25 -4.01 13.73 10.09
CA LEU A 25 -5.11 14.71 10.02
C LEU A 25 -4.67 16.07 9.45
N GLU A 26 -3.44 16.49 9.75
CA GLU A 26 -2.85 17.69 9.14
C GLU A 26 -2.62 17.45 7.64
N ALA A 27 -2.10 16.26 7.27
CA ALA A 27 -1.92 15.85 5.89
C ALA A 27 -3.25 15.83 5.11
N TRP A 28 -4.32 15.30 5.73
CA TRP A 28 -5.67 15.25 5.16
C TRP A 28 -6.24 16.66 4.88
N THR A 29 -6.05 17.60 5.80
CA THR A 29 -6.51 18.99 5.62
C THR A 29 -5.83 19.63 4.41
N LEU A 30 -4.54 19.36 4.25
CA LEU A 30 -3.78 19.85 3.10
C LEU A 30 -4.19 19.15 1.79
N LEU A 31 -4.45 17.84 1.84
CA LEU A 31 -4.96 17.06 0.69
C LEU A 31 -6.34 17.54 0.23
N SER A 32 -7.23 17.90 1.16
CA SER A 32 -8.53 18.52 0.83
C SER A 32 -8.34 19.82 0.04
N SER A 33 -7.33 20.62 0.40
CA SER A 33 -6.99 21.85 -0.33
C SER A 33 -6.34 21.56 -1.69
N VAL A 34 -5.53 20.51 -1.80
CA VAL A 34 -4.97 20.00 -3.07
C VAL A 34 -6.09 19.55 -4.01
N SER A 35 -7.04 18.78 -3.50
CA SER A 35 -8.20 18.29 -4.24
C SER A 35 -8.97 19.45 -4.87
N MET A 36 -9.36 20.45 -4.08
CA MET A 36 -10.04 21.65 -4.61
C MET A 36 -9.26 22.32 -5.76
N LYS A 37 -7.94 22.43 -5.64
CA LYS A 37 -7.09 23.00 -6.70
C LYS A 37 -7.06 22.14 -7.96
N LEU A 38 -6.93 20.82 -7.81
CA LEU A 38 -6.94 19.87 -8.91
C LEU A 38 -8.29 19.86 -9.63
N GLN A 39 -9.41 19.90 -8.91
CA GLN A 39 -10.74 19.96 -9.50
C GLN A 39 -10.91 21.24 -10.34
N LEU A 40 -10.39 22.38 -9.88
CA LEU A 40 -10.38 23.63 -10.66
C LEU A 40 -9.47 23.55 -11.90
N LEU A 41 -8.34 22.85 -11.81
CA LEU A 41 -7.42 22.65 -12.94
C LEU A 41 -8.05 21.73 -14.01
N PHE A 42 -8.62 20.61 -13.59
CA PHE A 42 -9.25 19.63 -14.48
C PHE A 42 -10.65 20.01 -14.96
N GLY A 43 -11.33 20.95 -14.30
CA GLY A 43 -12.54 21.59 -14.83
C GLY A 43 -12.28 22.48 -16.06
N SER A 44 -11.01 22.77 -16.39
CA SER A 44 -10.63 23.52 -17.59
C SER A 44 -9.28 23.02 -18.14
N PRO A 45 -9.21 21.77 -18.63
CA PRO A 45 -7.96 21.09 -18.94
C PRO A 45 -7.13 21.80 -20.02
N ASN A 46 -7.79 22.49 -20.96
CA ASN A 46 -7.15 23.33 -21.99
C ASN A 46 -6.29 24.48 -21.42
N ARG A 47 -6.44 24.81 -20.12
CA ARG A 47 -5.66 25.86 -19.46
C ARG A 47 -4.37 25.34 -18.82
N ILE A 48 -4.16 24.02 -18.77
CA ILE A 48 -2.91 23.44 -18.27
C ILE A 48 -1.88 23.48 -19.41
N PRO A 49 -0.78 24.25 -19.29
CA PRO A 49 0.26 24.28 -20.31
C PRO A 49 0.83 22.88 -20.53
N THR A 50 1.21 22.55 -21.77
CA THR A 50 1.64 21.20 -22.16
C THR A 50 2.74 20.63 -21.26
N GLN A 51 3.76 21.44 -20.94
CA GLN A 51 4.85 21.11 -20.02
C GLN A 51 4.42 20.71 -18.59
N TRP A 52 3.19 21.03 -18.18
CA TRP A 52 2.66 20.74 -16.83
C TRP A 52 1.60 19.63 -16.83
N ARG A 53 1.25 19.06 -17.97
CA ARG A 53 0.19 18.04 -18.07
C ARG A 53 0.57 16.77 -17.31
N GLU A 54 1.72 16.19 -17.62
CA GLU A 54 2.20 14.98 -16.96
C GLU A 54 2.38 15.19 -15.44
N LEU A 55 2.92 16.34 -15.04
CA LEU A 55 3.00 16.68 -13.61
C LEU A 55 1.61 16.74 -12.96
N SER A 56 0.62 17.33 -13.62
CA SER A 56 -0.74 17.42 -13.07
C SER A 56 -1.37 16.04 -12.87
N VAL A 57 -1.13 15.10 -13.80
CA VAL A 57 -1.56 13.70 -13.69
C VAL A 57 -0.89 13.02 -12.49
N ARG A 58 0.42 13.16 -12.33
CA ARG A 58 1.16 12.56 -11.20
C ARG A 58 0.71 13.12 -9.86
N VAL A 59 0.50 14.44 -9.78
CA VAL A 59 0.02 15.12 -8.57
C VAL A 59 -1.39 14.65 -8.23
N TYR A 60 -2.26 14.46 -9.22
CA TYR A 60 -3.59 13.89 -9.03
C TYR A 60 -3.54 12.49 -8.41
N TRP A 61 -2.82 11.56 -9.04
CA TRP A 61 -2.77 10.18 -8.58
C TRP A 61 -2.12 10.06 -7.19
N ASN A 62 -1.07 10.84 -6.89
CA ASN A 62 -0.52 10.88 -5.53
C ASN A 62 -1.55 11.38 -4.51
N ALA A 63 -2.27 12.46 -4.82
CA ALA A 63 -3.30 12.99 -3.92
C ALA A 63 -4.44 11.98 -3.70
N LEU A 64 -4.90 11.31 -4.76
CA LEU A 64 -5.95 10.29 -4.69
C LEU A 64 -5.48 9.06 -3.88
N LEU A 65 -4.26 8.58 -4.10
CA LEU A 65 -3.70 7.46 -3.32
C LEU A 65 -3.65 7.80 -1.83
N PHE A 66 -3.07 8.95 -1.48
CA PHE A 66 -2.95 9.39 -0.09
C PHE A 66 -4.31 9.61 0.58
N GLU A 67 -5.27 10.24 -0.11
CA GLU A 67 -6.62 10.40 0.43
C GLU A 67 -7.27 9.03 0.64
N SER A 68 -7.22 8.15 -0.36
CA SER A 68 -7.85 6.83 -0.27
C SER A 68 -7.24 5.95 0.82
N ASP A 69 -5.94 6.06 1.08
CA ASP A 69 -5.26 5.42 2.21
C ASP A 69 -5.83 5.91 3.54
N LEU A 70 -6.02 7.23 3.69
CA LEU A 70 -6.58 7.81 4.90
C LEU A 70 -8.04 7.43 5.14
N LEU A 71 -8.87 7.52 4.10
CA LEU A 71 -10.30 7.22 4.20
C LEU A 71 -10.58 5.74 4.50
N ALA A 72 -9.63 4.85 4.20
CA ALA A 72 -9.73 3.45 4.57
C ALA A 72 -9.52 3.20 6.08
N GLU A 73 -8.78 4.07 6.76
CA GLU A 73 -8.43 3.93 8.19
C GLU A 73 -9.25 4.86 9.09
N LEU A 74 -9.73 5.99 8.55
CA LEU A 74 -10.40 7.05 9.29
C LEU A 74 -11.73 7.41 8.63
N ASP A 75 -12.76 7.60 9.44
CA ASP A 75 -14.08 8.09 9.01
C ASP A 75 -14.04 9.61 8.75
N LEU A 76 -13.34 9.98 7.67
CA LEU A 76 -13.16 11.35 7.21
C LEU A 76 -14.04 11.63 5.97
N PRO A 77 -14.46 12.89 5.76
CA PRO A 77 -15.22 13.22 4.57
C PRO A 77 -14.33 13.16 3.31
N HIS A 78 -14.92 12.63 2.23
CA HIS A 78 -14.31 12.66 0.90
C HIS A 78 -14.17 14.10 0.40
N SER A 79 -13.03 14.43 -0.21
CA SER A 79 -12.87 15.72 -0.89
C SER A 79 -13.53 15.78 -2.28
N GLY A 80 -13.91 14.62 -2.82
CA GLY A 80 -14.47 14.46 -4.17
C GLY A 80 -13.44 14.25 -5.27
N ILE A 81 -12.13 14.13 -4.94
CA ILE A 81 -11.07 13.91 -5.94
C ILE A 81 -11.25 12.61 -6.74
N VAL A 82 -11.86 11.59 -6.12
CA VAL A 82 -12.18 10.29 -6.77
C VAL A 82 -13.11 10.44 -7.98
N ASN A 83 -13.94 11.49 -8.04
CA ASN A 83 -14.86 11.70 -9.17
C ASN A 83 -14.14 12.03 -10.49
N PHE A 84 -12.84 12.33 -10.44
CA PHE A 84 -12.00 12.60 -11.61
C PHE A 84 -11.21 11.36 -12.07
N GLU A 85 -11.37 10.21 -11.41
CA GLU A 85 -10.54 9.02 -11.64
C GLU A 85 -10.66 8.49 -13.08
N GLU A 86 -11.86 8.61 -13.67
CA GLU A 86 -12.12 8.22 -15.05
C GLU A 86 -11.69 9.27 -16.09
N LEU A 87 -11.44 10.51 -15.64
CA LEU A 87 -11.09 11.65 -16.50
C LEU A 87 -9.59 11.88 -16.61
N VAL A 88 -8.80 11.37 -15.66
CA VAL A 88 -7.36 11.55 -15.60
C VAL A 88 -6.66 10.28 -16.07
N ASP A 89 -5.83 10.42 -17.11
CA ASP A 89 -5.04 9.32 -17.65
C ASP A 89 -4.06 8.75 -16.61
N LEU A 90 -3.57 7.53 -16.84
CA LEU A 90 -2.49 6.98 -16.02
C LEU A 90 -1.18 7.75 -16.25
N PRO A 91 -0.31 7.88 -15.22
CA PRO A 91 1.00 8.52 -15.37
C PRO A 91 1.83 7.88 -16.49
N GLY A 92 2.42 8.71 -17.35
CA GLY A 92 3.24 8.30 -18.48
C GLY A 92 4.72 8.06 -18.14
N GLY A 93 5.52 7.83 -19.19
CA GLY A 93 6.99 7.78 -19.09
C GLY A 93 7.56 9.10 -18.56
N PHE A 94 8.77 9.06 -18.02
CA PHE A 94 9.54 10.28 -17.79
C PHE A 94 10.12 10.70 -19.14
N GLU A 95 9.68 11.84 -19.69
CA GLU A 95 10.26 12.39 -20.92
C GLU A 95 11.75 12.65 -20.69
N GLU A 96 12.56 12.30 -21.69
CA GLU A 96 13.90 12.86 -21.82
C GLU A 96 13.67 14.34 -22.14
N GLU A 97 14.15 15.24 -21.28
CA GLU A 97 14.44 16.58 -21.78
C GLU A 97 15.47 16.31 -22.87
N ASP A 98 15.05 16.38 -24.14
CA ASP A 98 16.00 16.43 -25.24
C ASP A 98 16.98 17.52 -24.82
N GLU A 99 18.20 17.13 -24.43
CA GLU A 99 19.30 18.06 -24.41
C GLU A 99 19.32 18.56 -25.85
N ASP A 100 18.76 19.76 -26.03
CA ASP A 100 19.00 20.58 -27.20
C ASP A 100 20.50 20.81 -27.15
N ASP A 101 21.25 19.81 -27.61
CA ASP A 101 22.62 19.90 -28.04
C ASP A 101 22.57 20.90 -29.18
N GLY A 102 22.48 22.18 -28.80
CA GLY A 102 22.95 23.28 -29.58
C GLY A 102 24.42 22.99 -29.80
N GLU A 103 24.71 22.16 -30.80
CA GLU A 103 26.00 22.08 -31.44
C GLU A 103 26.24 23.46 -32.05
N GLU A 104 26.70 24.41 -31.23
CA GLU A 104 27.56 25.48 -31.71
C GLU A 104 28.80 24.76 -32.26
N GLU A 105 28.76 24.48 -33.56
CA GLU A 105 29.88 23.96 -34.34
C GLU A 105 31.04 24.97 -34.31
N ASP A 106 31.83 24.95 -33.24
CA ASP A 106 33.14 25.59 -33.21
C ASP A 106 34.18 24.53 -32.84
N GLY A 107 34.67 23.79 -33.84
CA GLY A 107 35.69 22.75 -33.64
C GLY A 107 36.22 22.07 -34.90
N ASP A 108 37.30 22.65 -35.44
CA ASP A 108 38.39 22.08 -36.27
C ASP A 108 38.03 21.06 -37.38
N GLN A 109 38.12 21.50 -38.64
CA GLN A 109 37.70 20.78 -39.87
C GLN A 109 38.59 19.58 -40.26
N ASN A 110 39.41 19.03 -39.36
CA ASN A 110 40.41 18.02 -39.73
C ASN A 110 40.30 16.69 -38.98
N GLU A 111 39.20 16.44 -38.24
CA GLU A 111 38.89 15.10 -37.73
C GLU A 111 38.10 14.29 -38.77
N THR A 112 38.67 13.17 -39.21
CA THR A 112 37.97 12.18 -40.04
C THR A 112 36.72 11.66 -39.34
N GLU A 113 35.63 11.56 -40.10
CA GLU A 113 34.30 11.10 -39.68
C GLU A 113 34.32 9.81 -38.83
N GLU A 114 35.21 8.87 -39.16
CA GLU A 114 35.40 7.62 -38.39
C GLU A 114 35.87 7.85 -36.95
N ARG A 115 36.65 8.90 -36.68
CA ARG A 115 37.11 9.26 -35.31
C ARG A 115 36.02 9.97 -34.51
N ARG A 116 35.16 10.77 -35.16
CA ARG A 116 33.96 11.36 -34.57
C ARG A 116 32.97 10.27 -34.13
N ILE A 117 32.72 9.30 -35.00
CA ILE A 117 31.87 8.15 -34.71
C ILE A 117 32.49 7.31 -33.57
N ALA A 118 33.80 7.03 -33.60
CA ALA A 118 34.47 6.27 -32.54
C ALA A 118 34.38 6.94 -31.16
N ARG A 119 34.48 8.28 -31.05
CA ARG A 119 34.27 9.02 -29.79
C ARG A 119 32.82 8.91 -29.30
N LYS A 120 31.84 9.04 -30.19
CA LYS A 120 30.41 8.94 -29.86
C LYS A 120 30.06 7.56 -29.29
N TYR A 121 30.70 6.51 -29.80
CA TYR A 121 30.52 5.13 -29.31
C TYR A 121 31.43 4.74 -28.12
N GLN A 122 32.53 5.46 -27.86
CA GLN A 122 33.43 5.18 -26.72
C GLN A 122 33.07 5.96 -25.44
N GLY A 123 32.23 7.00 -25.51
CA GLY A 123 31.87 7.84 -24.36
C GLY A 123 30.58 7.49 -23.60
N SER A 124 29.67 6.68 -24.15
CA SER A 124 28.27 6.64 -23.67
C SER A 124 27.90 5.49 -22.72
N SER A 125 28.82 4.60 -22.37
CA SER A 125 28.47 3.50 -21.45
C SER A 125 28.77 3.89 -20.00
N ARG A 126 27.75 4.34 -19.22
CA ARG A 126 27.38 3.79 -17.89
C ARG A 126 26.66 4.64 -16.81
N PRO A 127 26.34 5.95 -16.93
CA PRO A 127 25.48 6.62 -15.93
C PRO A 127 23.99 6.77 -16.34
N VAL A 128 23.72 7.08 -17.61
CA VAL A 128 22.38 7.46 -18.11
C VAL A 128 21.42 6.27 -18.14
N ASP A 129 21.87 5.10 -18.61
CA ASP A 129 21.08 3.86 -18.62
C ASP A 129 20.58 3.45 -17.23
N SER A 130 21.40 3.69 -16.20
CA SER A 130 21.04 3.35 -14.82
C SER A 130 19.99 4.29 -14.24
N GLN A 131 20.01 5.58 -14.59
CA GLN A 131 19.00 6.53 -14.11
C GLN A 131 17.65 6.33 -14.81
N LEU A 132 17.67 6.03 -16.12
CA LEU A 132 16.46 5.69 -16.87
C LEU A 132 15.81 4.41 -16.36
N ALA A 133 16.60 3.41 -15.98
CA ALA A 133 16.11 2.19 -15.34
C ALA A 133 15.43 2.48 -13.99
N VAL A 134 16.06 3.30 -13.13
CA VAL A 134 15.48 3.69 -11.82
C VAL A 134 14.16 4.46 -12.01
N ARG A 135 14.12 5.45 -12.92
CA ARG A 135 12.88 6.20 -13.23
C ARG A 135 11.79 5.26 -13.74
N ARG A 136 12.13 4.26 -14.56
CA ARG A 136 11.17 3.26 -15.05
C ARG A 136 10.62 2.39 -13.91
N ASP A 137 11.48 1.96 -13.00
CA ASP A 137 11.08 1.17 -11.82
C ASP A 137 10.16 1.98 -10.89
N GLU A 138 10.44 3.26 -10.69
CA GLU A 138 9.56 4.19 -9.94
C GLU A 138 8.19 4.34 -10.58
N LEU A 139 8.13 4.45 -11.92
CA LEU A 139 6.86 4.50 -12.65
C LEU A 139 6.07 3.19 -12.50
N TRP A 140 6.75 2.04 -12.62
CA TRP A 140 6.08 0.74 -12.46
C TRP A 140 5.55 0.53 -11.05
N TYR A 141 6.29 0.96 -10.02
CA TYR A 141 5.79 0.98 -8.66
C TYR A 141 4.54 1.86 -8.53
N PHE A 142 4.58 3.08 -9.09
CA PHE A 142 3.46 4.01 -9.00
C PHE A 142 2.20 3.46 -9.68
N LEU A 143 2.34 2.87 -10.88
CA LEU A 143 1.24 2.22 -11.60
C LEU A 143 0.71 0.98 -10.84
N ALA A 144 1.59 0.20 -10.22
CA ALA A 144 1.20 -0.95 -9.40
C ALA A 144 0.36 -0.53 -8.18
N GLU A 145 0.76 0.53 -7.47
CA GLU A 145 0.00 1.09 -6.34
C GLU A 145 -1.36 1.64 -6.81
N ILE A 146 -1.42 2.34 -7.95
CA ILE A 146 -2.70 2.81 -8.52
C ILE A 146 -3.63 1.63 -8.81
N ALA A 147 -3.16 0.62 -9.54
CA ALA A 147 -3.96 -0.54 -9.90
C ALA A 147 -4.46 -1.29 -8.66
N LEU A 148 -3.60 -1.48 -7.65
CA LEU A 148 -3.97 -2.14 -6.40
C LEU A 148 -4.94 -1.32 -5.56
N ARG A 149 -4.81 0.01 -5.58
CA ARG A 149 -5.77 0.90 -4.89
C ARG A 149 -7.16 0.80 -5.50
N ARG A 150 -7.28 0.77 -6.83
CA ARG A 150 -8.58 0.56 -7.52
C ARG A 150 -9.17 -0.81 -7.12
N LEU A 151 -8.29 -1.83 -7.12
CA LEU A 151 -8.37 -3.07 -6.33
C LEU A 151 -9.18 -2.94 -5.03
N LEU A 152 -8.52 -2.35 -4.04
CA LEU A 152 -8.98 -2.18 -2.67
C LEU A 152 -10.28 -1.38 -2.56
N ASN A 153 -10.41 -0.30 -3.32
CA ASN A 153 -11.62 0.53 -3.31
C ASN A 153 -12.85 -0.28 -3.76
N ARG A 154 -12.69 -1.14 -4.78
CA ARG A 154 -13.77 -2.05 -5.20
C ARG A 154 -14.06 -3.12 -4.16
N VAL A 155 -13.04 -3.70 -3.52
CA VAL A 155 -13.23 -4.65 -2.40
C VAL A 155 -14.06 -3.99 -1.30
N SER A 156 -13.70 -2.77 -0.90
CA SER A 156 -14.42 -1.98 0.11
C SER A 156 -15.88 -1.73 -0.30
N HIS A 157 -16.09 -1.26 -1.54
CA HIS A 157 -17.44 -0.98 -2.06
C HIS A 157 -18.32 -2.23 -2.08
N ILE A 158 -17.79 -3.37 -2.54
CA ILE A 158 -18.59 -4.58 -2.72
C ILE A 158 -18.85 -5.27 -1.39
N ILE A 159 -17.86 -5.39 -0.51
CA ILE A 159 -17.97 -6.23 0.70
C ILE A 159 -18.44 -5.42 1.93
N TYR A 160 -18.00 -4.17 2.07
CA TYR A 160 -18.07 -3.44 3.34
C TYR A 160 -19.02 -2.24 3.35
N GLN A 161 -19.67 -1.91 2.23
CA GLN A 161 -20.68 -0.86 2.25
C GLN A 161 -21.85 -1.23 3.16
N LYS A 162 -22.37 -0.24 3.89
CA LYS A 162 -23.40 -0.40 4.93
C LYS A 162 -24.68 -1.10 4.44
N ASP A 163 -25.00 -0.96 3.15
CA ASP A 163 -26.18 -1.57 2.54
C ASP A 163 -25.93 -2.99 2.01
N SER A 164 -24.69 -3.46 2.06
CA SER A 164 -24.29 -4.79 1.59
C SER A 164 -24.63 -5.84 2.63
N THR A 165 -25.76 -6.52 2.47
CA THR A 165 -26.12 -7.70 3.28
C THR A 165 -25.68 -8.98 2.55
N HIS A 166 -24.41 -9.35 2.71
CA HIS A 166 -23.89 -10.59 2.13
C HIS A 166 -24.12 -11.78 3.05
N THR A 167 -24.68 -12.86 2.51
CA THR A 167 -24.62 -14.17 3.15
C THR A 167 -23.28 -14.83 2.82
N LEU A 168 -22.84 -15.81 3.62
CA LEU A 168 -21.63 -16.57 3.31
C LEU A 168 -21.69 -17.25 1.93
N ALA A 169 -22.89 -17.65 1.49
CA ALA A 169 -23.11 -18.25 0.18
C ALA A 169 -22.91 -17.25 -0.97
N SER A 170 -23.42 -16.01 -0.84
CA SER A 170 -23.23 -14.98 -1.86
C SER A 170 -21.82 -14.37 -1.83
N LEU A 171 -21.16 -14.37 -0.66
CA LEU A 171 -19.81 -13.87 -0.52
C LEU A 171 -18.76 -14.78 -1.18
N GLY A 172 -18.97 -16.09 -1.22
CA GLY A 172 -18.05 -17.08 -1.81
C GLY A 172 -17.56 -16.73 -3.23
N PRO A 173 -18.47 -16.57 -4.19
CA PRO A 173 -18.12 -16.18 -5.56
C PRO A 173 -17.45 -14.80 -5.63
N ILE A 174 -17.93 -13.83 -4.84
CA ILE A 174 -17.40 -12.46 -4.80
C ILE A 174 -15.94 -12.46 -4.32
N ALA A 175 -15.66 -13.10 -3.19
CA ALA A 175 -14.33 -13.18 -2.61
C ALA A 175 -13.37 -13.93 -3.55
N SER A 176 -13.84 -14.99 -4.20
CA SER A 176 -13.04 -15.76 -5.17
C SER A 176 -12.66 -14.92 -6.38
N GLU A 177 -13.61 -14.14 -6.93
CA GLU A 177 -13.36 -13.25 -8.06
C GLU A 177 -12.38 -12.11 -7.68
N LEU A 178 -12.55 -11.51 -6.50
CA LEU A 178 -11.64 -10.46 -6.02
C LEU A 178 -10.22 -10.99 -5.77
N ASP A 179 -10.07 -12.20 -5.21
CA ASP A 179 -8.76 -12.86 -5.01
C ASP A 179 -8.12 -13.27 -6.34
N PHE A 180 -8.93 -13.67 -7.33
CA PHE A 180 -8.46 -13.92 -8.68
C PHE A 180 -7.89 -12.64 -9.32
N GLN A 181 -8.60 -11.53 -9.22
CA GLN A 181 -8.13 -10.24 -9.75
C GLN A 181 -6.88 -9.71 -9.02
N LEU A 182 -6.77 -9.96 -7.71
CA LEU A 182 -5.55 -9.68 -6.96
C LEU A 182 -4.37 -10.53 -7.45
N SER A 183 -4.61 -11.78 -7.82
CA SER A 183 -3.59 -12.67 -8.41
C SER A 183 -3.18 -12.19 -9.80
N GLN A 184 -4.14 -11.78 -10.64
CA GLN A 184 -3.84 -11.20 -11.95
C GLN A 184 -3.03 -9.91 -11.85
N TRP A 185 -3.35 -9.04 -10.88
CA TRP A 185 -2.54 -7.86 -10.58
C TRP A 185 -1.09 -8.25 -10.28
N TYR A 186 -0.86 -9.25 -9.43
CA TYR A 186 0.49 -9.73 -9.12
C TYR A 186 1.22 -10.31 -10.34
N ASP A 187 0.54 -11.12 -11.15
CA ASP A 187 1.12 -11.75 -12.34
C ASP A 187 1.46 -10.71 -13.43
N SER A 188 0.75 -9.58 -13.45
CA SER A 188 1.02 -8.47 -14.37
C SER A 188 2.19 -7.58 -13.97
N LEU A 189 2.74 -7.73 -12.76
CA LEU A 189 3.83 -6.88 -12.27
C LEU A 189 5.12 -7.08 -13.07
N PRO A 190 5.79 -6.01 -13.52
CA PRO A 190 7.11 -6.10 -14.13
C PRO A 190 8.14 -6.71 -13.17
N ARG A 191 9.12 -7.45 -13.71
CA ARG A 191 10.13 -8.18 -12.92
C ARG A 191 10.82 -7.33 -11.84
N PRO A 192 11.17 -6.06 -12.05
CA PRO A 192 11.86 -5.28 -11.01
C PRO A 192 11.01 -5.00 -9.76
N VAL A 193 9.69 -4.87 -9.93
CA VAL A 193 8.76 -4.61 -8.83
C VAL A 193 8.00 -5.86 -8.36
N GLN A 194 8.06 -6.96 -9.12
CA GLN A 194 7.49 -8.24 -8.73
C GLN A 194 8.30 -8.86 -7.56
N PHE A 195 7.59 -9.37 -6.56
CA PHE A 195 8.18 -9.87 -5.32
C PHE A 195 7.94 -11.37 -5.13
N PRO A 196 8.82 -12.09 -4.42
CA PRO A 196 8.60 -13.50 -4.13
C PRO A 196 7.45 -13.71 -3.12
N LEU A 197 6.55 -14.65 -3.41
CA LEU A 197 5.46 -15.08 -2.51
C LEU A 197 5.95 -15.97 -1.35
N THR A 198 7.26 -16.04 -1.09
CA THR A 198 7.85 -16.82 0.00
C THR A 198 7.90 -16.02 1.30
N SER A 199 7.98 -16.69 2.46
CA SER A 199 8.19 -16.07 3.78
C SER A 199 9.60 -15.51 4.02
N LYS A 200 10.48 -15.50 3.02
CA LYS A 200 11.84 -14.96 3.17
C LYS A 200 11.81 -13.44 3.25
N PRO A 201 12.72 -12.81 4.03
CA PRO A 201 12.87 -11.36 4.02
C PRO A 201 13.29 -10.88 2.63
N ILE A 202 12.81 -9.70 2.25
CA ILE A 202 13.10 -9.03 0.98
C ILE A 202 13.91 -7.79 1.32
N SER A 203 15.03 -7.57 0.63
CA SER A 203 15.89 -6.41 0.84
C SER A 203 15.50 -5.20 -0.01
N ASN A 204 14.63 -5.37 -1.01
CA ASN A 204 14.16 -4.31 -1.88
C ASN A 204 12.92 -3.62 -1.26
N PRO A 205 13.00 -2.31 -0.92
CA PRO A 205 11.91 -1.53 -0.35
C PRO A 205 10.58 -1.62 -1.11
N VAL A 206 10.62 -1.48 -2.43
CA VAL A 206 9.45 -1.47 -3.31
C VAL A 206 8.75 -2.83 -3.27
N GLN A 207 9.52 -3.90 -3.42
CA GLN A 207 9.00 -5.26 -3.34
C GLN A 207 8.43 -5.58 -1.95
N THR A 208 9.05 -5.07 -0.88
CA THR A 208 8.55 -5.20 0.48
C THR A 208 7.19 -4.51 0.63
N VAL A 209 7.05 -3.25 0.18
CA VAL A 209 5.77 -2.52 0.24
C VAL A 209 4.69 -3.23 -0.56
N LEU A 210 4.96 -3.59 -1.82
CA LEU A 210 3.97 -4.25 -2.69
C LEU A 210 3.55 -5.61 -2.13
N ARG A 211 4.46 -6.38 -1.51
CA ARG A 211 4.11 -7.63 -0.83
C ARG A 211 3.20 -7.40 0.37
N LEU A 212 3.49 -6.38 1.19
CA LEU A 212 2.65 -6.04 2.34
C LEU A 212 1.25 -5.63 1.90
N ARG A 213 1.15 -4.81 0.85
CA ARG A 213 -0.12 -4.35 0.26
C ARG A 213 -0.92 -5.50 -0.36
N TYR A 214 -0.27 -6.42 -1.05
CA TYR A 214 -0.90 -7.62 -1.61
C TYR A 214 -1.55 -8.46 -0.51
N ASN A 215 -0.81 -8.77 0.55
CA ASN A 215 -1.35 -9.55 1.66
C ASN A 215 -2.41 -8.76 2.44
N ALA A 216 -2.29 -7.43 2.56
CA ALA A 216 -3.33 -6.59 3.16
C ALA A 216 -4.66 -6.70 2.40
N CYS A 217 -4.61 -6.58 1.08
CA CYS A 217 -5.78 -6.73 0.22
C CYS A 217 -6.42 -8.12 0.40
N ARG A 218 -5.60 -9.17 0.43
CA ARG A 218 -6.07 -10.55 0.64
C ARG A 218 -6.72 -10.75 2.01
N THR A 219 -6.12 -10.19 3.06
CA THR A 219 -6.71 -10.17 4.41
C THR A 219 -8.07 -9.49 4.39
N ILE A 220 -8.20 -8.33 3.73
CA ILE A 220 -9.47 -7.59 3.62
C ILE A 220 -10.53 -8.40 2.85
N ILE A 221 -10.17 -9.09 1.77
CA ILE A 221 -11.11 -9.92 0.99
C ILE A 221 -11.72 -11.04 1.87
N TYR A 222 -10.90 -11.71 2.69
CA TYR A 222 -11.32 -12.89 3.43
C TYR A 222 -11.68 -12.65 4.91
N ARG A 223 -11.46 -11.45 5.44
CA ARG A 223 -11.80 -11.09 6.83
C ARG A 223 -13.26 -11.36 7.22
N PRO A 224 -14.28 -11.19 6.36
CA PRO A 224 -15.67 -11.46 6.76
C PRO A 224 -15.90 -12.93 7.19
N TYR A 225 -15.12 -13.88 6.65
CA TYR A 225 -15.21 -15.28 7.05
C TYR A 225 -14.69 -15.51 8.47
N ILE A 226 -13.63 -14.80 8.86
CA ILE A 226 -13.14 -14.81 10.25
C ILE A 226 -14.20 -14.26 11.20
N LEU A 227 -14.84 -13.14 10.82
CA LEU A 227 -15.92 -12.54 11.62
C LEU A 227 -17.11 -13.49 11.76
N ALA A 228 -17.51 -14.17 10.68
CA ALA A 228 -18.60 -15.14 10.73
C ALA A 228 -18.32 -16.32 11.68
N VAL A 229 -17.07 -16.78 11.77
CA VAL A 229 -16.67 -17.82 12.73
C VAL A 229 -16.63 -17.28 14.16
N PHE A 230 -16.21 -16.03 14.37
CA PHE A 230 -16.28 -15.39 15.69
C PHE A 230 -17.73 -15.19 16.17
N GLU A 231 -18.66 -14.91 15.27
CA GLU A 231 -20.09 -14.80 15.58
C GLU A 231 -20.74 -16.17 15.80
N ASN A 232 -20.33 -17.17 15.02
CA ASN A 232 -20.83 -18.53 15.10
C ASN A 232 -19.75 -19.56 14.74
N GLU A 233 -19.21 -20.22 15.77
CA GLU A 233 -18.17 -21.26 15.60
C GLU A 233 -18.57 -22.38 14.63
N GLN A 234 -19.86 -22.71 14.52
CA GLN A 234 -20.34 -23.75 13.59
C GLN A 234 -20.15 -23.37 12.12
N ALA A 235 -20.02 -22.08 11.79
CA ALA A 235 -19.75 -21.65 10.42
C ALA A 235 -18.43 -22.22 9.89
N GLY A 236 -17.44 -22.45 10.76
CA GLY A 236 -16.15 -23.03 10.37
C GLY A 236 -16.19 -24.54 10.11
N ALA A 237 -17.34 -25.21 10.31
CA ALA A 237 -17.55 -26.58 9.84
C ALA A 237 -17.73 -26.65 8.32
N ASP A 238 -18.16 -25.57 7.67
CA ASP A 238 -18.23 -25.48 6.22
C ASP A 238 -16.80 -25.46 5.62
N PRO A 239 -16.47 -26.37 4.68
CA PRO A 239 -15.14 -26.43 4.10
C PRO A 239 -14.72 -25.16 3.35
N GLY A 240 -15.66 -24.47 2.70
CA GLY A 240 -15.39 -23.24 1.96
C GLY A 240 -15.09 -22.06 2.88
N VAL A 241 -15.84 -21.94 3.99
CA VAL A 241 -15.55 -20.97 5.05
C VAL A 241 -14.20 -21.26 5.68
N LYS A 242 -13.93 -22.52 6.04
CA LYS A 242 -12.65 -22.92 6.66
C LYS A 242 -11.44 -22.59 5.77
N GLU A 243 -11.53 -22.88 4.47
CA GLU A 243 -10.49 -22.54 3.49
C GLU A 243 -10.32 -21.02 3.35
N SER A 244 -11.42 -20.27 3.36
CA SER A 244 -11.38 -18.80 3.32
C SER A 244 -10.73 -18.20 4.58
N CYS A 245 -11.04 -18.75 5.77
CA CYS A 245 -10.38 -18.40 7.01
C CYS A 245 -8.87 -18.68 6.95
N ARG A 246 -8.47 -19.85 6.43
CA ARG A 246 -7.06 -20.20 6.25
C ARG A 246 -6.33 -19.18 5.36
N ARG A 247 -6.92 -18.80 4.21
CA ARG A 247 -6.36 -17.76 3.33
C ARG A 247 -6.19 -16.41 4.04
N CYS A 248 -7.18 -16.02 4.85
CA CYS A 248 -7.10 -14.80 5.65
C CYS A 248 -5.95 -14.85 6.67
N LEU A 249 -5.86 -15.94 7.43
CA LEU A 249 -4.84 -16.12 8.47
C LEU A 249 -3.44 -16.21 7.87
N ASP A 250 -3.27 -16.94 6.76
CA ASP A 250 -1.99 -17.02 6.03
C ASP A 250 -1.53 -15.63 5.56
N ALA A 251 -2.43 -14.85 4.96
CA ALA A 251 -2.14 -13.48 4.54
C ALA A 251 -1.79 -12.59 5.74
N THR A 252 -2.52 -12.73 6.86
CA THR A 252 -2.30 -11.97 8.09
C THR A 252 -0.92 -12.28 8.68
N LEU A 253 -0.54 -13.56 8.77
CA LEU A 253 0.77 -13.98 9.28
C LEU A 253 1.91 -13.47 8.40
N ARG A 254 1.77 -13.53 7.06
CA ARG A 254 2.79 -13.02 6.13
C ARG A 254 3.06 -11.52 6.29
N GLN A 255 2.10 -10.76 6.78
CA GLN A 255 2.27 -9.33 7.06
C GLN A 255 2.91 -9.08 8.42
N LEU A 256 2.74 -9.97 9.39
CA LEU A 256 3.36 -9.88 10.71
C LEU A 256 4.75 -10.52 10.76
N GLU A 257 5.14 -11.29 9.75
CA GLU A 257 6.53 -11.77 9.60
C GLU A 257 7.47 -10.62 9.22
N HIS A 258 8.66 -10.58 9.84
CA HIS A 258 9.71 -9.58 9.56
C HIS A 258 9.24 -8.14 9.73
N VAL A 259 8.55 -7.80 10.82
CA VAL A 259 8.00 -6.45 11.07
C VAL A 259 9.01 -5.31 10.91
N THR A 260 10.29 -5.56 11.18
CA THR A 260 11.35 -4.56 11.00
C THR A 260 11.58 -4.17 9.55
N SER A 261 11.27 -5.06 8.59
CA SER A 261 11.34 -4.76 7.14
C SER A 261 10.33 -3.69 6.70
N HIS A 262 9.28 -3.43 7.50
CA HIS A 262 8.35 -2.34 7.24
C HIS A 262 9.04 -0.97 7.28
N ARG A 263 10.17 -0.87 7.99
CA ARG A 263 11.01 0.35 8.02
C ARG A 263 11.76 0.59 6.72
N GLU A 264 12.00 -0.46 5.95
CA GLU A 264 12.74 -0.38 4.70
C GLU A 264 11.84 0.14 3.56
N GLY A 265 10.51 0.08 3.72
CA GLY A 265 9.55 0.62 2.76
C GLY A 265 9.55 2.16 2.67
N HIS A 266 8.77 2.70 1.72
CA HIS A 266 8.62 4.15 1.59
C HIS A 266 7.99 4.77 2.85
N LEU A 267 8.62 5.84 3.34
CA LEU A 267 8.33 6.51 4.61
C LEU A 267 6.91 7.06 4.85
N PRO A 268 6.04 7.34 3.84
CA PRO A 268 4.67 7.83 4.10
C PRO A 268 3.76 6.81 4.80
N TYR A 269 4.15 5.54 4.91
CA TYR A 269 3.28 4.45 5.37
C TYR A 269 3.49 4.04 6.82
N LEU A 270 4.35 4.71 7.61
CA LEU A 270 4.66 4.26 8.96
C LEU A 270 3.41 4.20 9.85
N TRP A 271 2.60 5.27 9.85
CA TRP A 271 1.39 5.34 10.67
C TRP A 271 0.39 4.24 10.29
N GLN A 272 0.09 4.11 8.99
CA GLN A 272 -0.84 3.11 8.48
C GLN A 272 -0.31 1.68 8.67
N GLY A 273 0.99 1.47 8.44
CA GLY A 273 1.65 0.20 8.68
C GLY A 273 1.54 -0.23 10.15
N ALA A 274 1.72 0.70 11.09
CA ALA A 274 1.53 0.43 12.51
C ALA A 274 0.09 0.04 12.84
N LEU A 275 -0.91 0.74 12.29
CA LEU A 275 -2.32 0.37 12.47
C LEU A 275 -2.64 -1.00 11.85
N SER A 276 -2.07 -1.29 10.68
CA SER A 276 -2.24 -2.57 9.99
C SER A 276 -1.70 -3.72 10.83
N MET A 277 -0.48 -3.59 11.37
CA MET A 277 0.12 -4.57 12.28
C MET A 277 -0.73 -4.81 13.53
N VAL A 278 -1.27 -3.74 14.12
CA VAL A 278 -2.14 -3.83 15.30
C VAL A 278 -3.44 -4.57 14.96
N SER A 279 -4.10 -4.20 13.87
CA SER A 279 -5.36 -4.80 13.42
C SER A 279 -5.21 -6.31 13.15
N GLN A 280 -4.15 -6.68 12.43
CA GLN A 280 -3.81 -8.07 12.11
C GLN A 280 -3.43 -8.87 13.35
N THR A 281 -2.67 -8.28 14.26
CA THR A 281 -2.28 -8.98 15.50
C THR A 281 -3.49 -9.25 16.38
N LEU A 282 -4.41 -8.28 16.51
CA LEU A 282 -5.68 -8.50 17.23
C LEU A 282 -6.52 -9.61 16.57
N LEU A 283 -6.53 -9.70 15.23
CA LEU A 283 -7.19 -10.79 14.51
C LEU A 283 -6.56 -12.15 14.83
N ILE A 284 -5.22 -12.26 14.81
CA ILE A 284 -4.51 -13.49 15.19
C ILE A 284 -4.77 -13.85 16.66
N MET A 285 -4.71 -12.88 17.57
CA MET A 285 -5.02 -13.10 18.99
C MET A 285 -6.43 -13.68 19.16
N GLY A 286 -7.43 -13.11 18.48
CA GLY A 286 -8.79 -13.66 18.47
C GLY A 286 -8.84 -15.08 17.90
N ALA A 287 -8.13 -15.34 16.80
CA ALA A 287 -8.07 -16.67 16.18
C ALA A 287 -7.45 -17.73 17.10
N THR A 288 -6.45 -17.38 17.92
CA THR A 288 -5.90 -18.32 18.92
C THR A 288 -6.90 -18.70 20.02
N MET A 289 -7.90 -17.85 20.26
CA MET A 289 -8.93 -18.06 21.28
C MET A 289 -10.18 -18.75 20.74
N SER A 290 -10.30 -18.88 19.41
CA SER A 290 -11.39 -19.64 18.76
C SER A 290 -10.99 -21.11 18.62
N PRO A 291 -11.81 -22.06 19.12
CA PRO A 291 -11.56 -23.49 18.93
C PRO A 291 -11.42 -23.89 17.47
N THR A 292 -12.19 -23.27 16.56
CA THR A 292 -12.13 -23.62 15.14
C THR A 292 -10.92 -23.01 14.46
N LEU A 293 -10.67 -21.71 14.66
CA LEU A 293 -9.61 -20.99 13.95
C LEU A 293 -8.22 -21.33 14.47
N SER A 294 -8.07 -21.64 15.76
CA SER A 294 -6.78 -22.03 16.34
C SER A 294 -6.17 -23.26 15.65
N THR A 295 -7.00 -24.17 15.13
CA THR A 295 -6.55 -25.35 14.35
C THR A 295 -5.91 -25.02 13.01
N LEU A 296 -6.13 -23.80 12.50
CA LEU A 296 -5.57 -23.31 11.24
C LEU A 296 -4.26 -22.55 11.44
N LEU A 297 -3.90 -22.24 12.69
CA LEU A 297 -2.70 -21.48 13.00
C LEU A 297 -1.46 -22.38 13.10
N PRO A 298 -0.26 -21.82 12.85
CA PRO A 298 1.00 -22.46 13.22
C PRO A 298 1.09 -22.78 14.72
N PRO A 299 2.12 -23.53 15.14
CA PRO A 299 2.34 -23.85 16.55
C PRO A 299 2.31 -22.60 17.45
N ALA A 300 1.72 -22.73 18.65
CA ALA A 300 1.54 -21.62 19.57
C ALA A 300 2.83 -20.85 19.89
N SER A 301 3.98 -21.53 20.00
CA SER A 301 5.27 -20.89 20.23
C SER A 301 5.70 -19.93 19.10
N GLN A 302 5.37 -20.26 17.85
CA GLN A 302 5.65 -19.41 16.70
C GLN A 302 4.72 -18.19 16.71
N ILE A 303 3.44 -18.39 17.04
CA ILE A 303 2.47 -17.29 17.13
C ILE A 303 2.83 -16.33 18.26
N ASP A 304 3.20 -16.86 19.43
CA ASP A 304 3.63 -16.04 20.57
C ASP A 304 4.90 -15.22 20.24
N ALA A 305 5.84 -15.79 19.48
CA ALA A 305 7.03 -15.08 19.01
C ALA A 305 6.67 -13.92 18.06
N ILE A 306 5.82 -14.18 17.06
CA ILE A 306 5.34 -13.15 16.12
C ILE A 306 4.64 -12.03 16.87
N ILE A 307 3.72 -12.36 17.79
CA ILE A 307 3.01 -11.36 18.60
C ILE A 307 3.99 -10.53 19.43
N ALA A 308 4.97 -11.15 20.08
CA ALA A 308 5.97 -10.45 20.87
C ALA A 308 6.82 -9.49 20.02
N GLU A 309 7.21 -9.90 18.82
CA GLU A 309 7.92 -9.03 17.87
C GLU A 309 7.07 -7.82 17.47
N VAL A 310 5.80 -8.01 17.14
CA VAL A 310 4.90 -6.91 16.77
C VAL A 310 4.68 -5.96 17.95
N VAL A 311 4.43 -6.48 19.16
CA VAL A 311 4.25 -5.66 20.37
C VAL A 311 5.48 -4.79 20.60
N ASN A 312 6.67 -5.36 20.49
CA ASN A 312 7.93 -4.61 20.64
C ASN A 312 8.11 -3.56 19.54
N GLU A 313 7.73 -3.87 18.30
CA GLU A 313 7.86 -2.96 17.18
C GLU A 313 6.89 -1.77 17.26
N VAL A 314 5.62 -2.03 17.60
CA VAL A 314 4.61 -0.97 17.79
C VAL A 314 4.97 -0.09 18.99
N GLU A 315 5.52 -0.65 20.07
CA GLU A 315 6.01 0.11 21.22
C GLU A 315 7.08 1.14 20.81
N ARG A 316 7.98 0.77 19.90
CA ARG A 316 9.01 1.70 19.41
C ARG A 316 8.40 2.91 18.72
N TYR A 317 7.22 2.78 18.11
CA TYR A 317 6.53 3.89 17.45
C TYR A 317 5.67 4.74 18.40
N ALA A 318 5.48 4.32 19.66
CA ALA A 318 4.59 4.99 20.60
C ALA A 318 4.93 6.48 20.83
N HIS A 319 6.21 6.85 20.74
CA HIS A 319 6.65 8.24 20.93
C HIS A 319 6.35 9.16 19.74
N LEU A 320 6.03 8.61 18.57
CA LEU A 320 5.84 9.38 17.34
C LEU A 320 4.48 10.07 17.27
N ALA A 321 3.43 9.44 17.80
CA ALA A 321 2.10 10.03 17.85
C ALA A 321 1.25 9.46 19.00
N PRO A 322 0.31 10.25 19.57
CA PRO A 322 -0.61 9.77 20.61
C PRO A 322 -1.44 8.54 20.19
N SER A 323 -1.84 8.48 18.92
CA SER A 323 -2.59 7.33 18.38
C SER A 323 -1.76 6.05 18.39
N LEU A 324 -0.48 6.12 18.02
CA LEU A 324 0.41 4.95 18.05
C LEU A 324 0.75 4.52 19.48
N LYS A 325 0.87 5.47 20.41
CA LYS A 325 0.97 5.15 21.84
C LYS A 325 -0.23 4.35 22.33
N LEU A 326 -1.44 4.81 21.99
CA LEU A 326 -2.67 4.10 22.33
C LEU A 326 -2.72 2.71 21.68
N SER A 327 -2.31 2.58 20.41
CA SER A 327 -2.23 1.27 19.74
C SER A 327 -1.28 0.30 20.47
N ALA A 328 -0.12 0.80 20.95
CA ALA A 328 0.83 0.00 21.73
C ALA A 328 0.25 -0.44 23.09
N GLU A 329 -0.53 0.43 23.74
CA GLU A 329 -1.25 0.09 24.98
C GLU A 329 -2.33 -0.97 24.74
N ILE A 330 -3.12 -0.83 23.67
CA ILE A 330 -4.19 -1.76 23.28
C ILE A 330 -3.63 -3.15 23.03
N ILE A 331 -2.61 -3.29 22.17
CA ILE A 331 -2.05 -4.60 21.80
C ILE A 331 -1.40 -5.30 23.01
N ARG A 332 -0.77 -4.54 23.91
CA ARG A 332 -0.18 -5.08 25.15
C ARG A 332 -1.25 -5.56 26.13
N ASP A 333 -2.36 -4.83 26.26
CA ASP A 333 -3.48 -5.26 27.10
C ASP A 333 -4.19 -6.48 26.51
N ALA A 334 -4.41 -6.50 25.20
CA ALA A 334 -4.96 -7.64 24.48
C ALA A 334 -4.11 -8.90 24.66
N GLU A 335 -2.77 -8.79 24.52
CA GLU A 335 -1.87 -9.92 24.74
C GLU A 335 -1.95 -10.47 26.17
N ARG A 336 -1.95 -9.58 27.17
CA ARG A 336 -2.10 -9.99 28.57
C ARG A 336 -3.40 -10.75 28.80
N ARG A 337 -4.52 -10.28 28.23
CA ARG A 337 -5.83 -10.95 28.36
C ARG A 337 -5.84 -12.30 27.64
N ARG A 338 -5.27 -12.38 26.44
CA ARG A 338 -5.16 -13.63 25.68
C ARG A 338 -4.40 -14.69 26.46
N GLN A 339 -3.24 -14.35 27.02
CA GLN A 339 -2.43 -15.27 27.83
C GLN A 339 -3.17 -15.79 29.07
N ILE A 340 -3.95 -14.93 29.74
CA ILE A 340 -4.79 -15.35 30.87
C ILE A 340 -5.85 -16.35 30.39
N CYS A 341 -6.56 -16.05 29.29
CA CYS A 341 -7.60 -16.92 28.76
C CYS A 341 -7.06 -18.30 28.36
N LEU A 342 -5.93 -18.35 27.64
CA LEU A 342 -5.31 -19.61 27.21
C LEU A 342 -4.84 -20.47 28.39
N ARG A 343 -4.31 -19.84 29.45
CA ARG A 343 -3.93 -20.56 30.68
C ARG A 343 -5.14 -21.14 31.40
N SER A 344 -6.23 -20.38 31.50
CA SER A 344 -7.47 -20.86 32.09
C SER A 344 -8.08 -22.01 31.30
N ALA A 345 -8.06 -21.95 29.97
CA ALA A 345 -8.54 -23.03 29.11
C ALA A 345 -7.72 -24.33 29.28
N ASN A 346 -6.39 -24.21 29.36
CA ASN A 346 -5.49 -25.35 29.59
C ASN A 346 -5.62 -25.97 30.99
N MET A 347 -6.17 -25.26 31.97
CA MET A 347 -6.44 -25.79 33.31
C MET A 347 -7.80 -26.50 33.43
N CYS A 348 -8.68 -26.34 32.45
CA CYS A 348 -10.02 -26.95 32.41
C CYS A 348 -10.10 -28.22 31.54
N LEU A 349 -9.00 -28.56 30.84
CA LEU A 349 -8.78 -29.81 30.12
C LEU A 349 -7.88 -30.73 30.96
#